data_AF-A0A3M1G382-F1
#
_entry.id   AF-A0A3M1G382-F1
#
_cell.length_a   1.000
_cell.length_b   1.000
_cell.length_c   1.000
_cell.angle_alpha   90.00
_cell.angle_beta   90.00
_cell.angle_gamma   90.00
#
_symmetry.space_group_name_H-M   'P 1'
#
loop_
_entity.id
_entity.type
_entity.pdbx_description
1 polymer ?
#
loop_
_entity_poly.entity_id
_entity_poly.type
_entity_poly.pdbx_seq_one_letter_code
_entity_poly.pdbx_strand_id
1 'polypeptide(L)'
;MSVDTALRHDWTVEEVLAFFDMPFLDLLFEAQRTHRAHHPANQVQMAQLLSIKTGGCAEDCAYCPQSAKYAAETGLKAEKLM
;
A
#
# COMPACT_ATOMS: atom_id res chain seq x y z
N MET A 1 -5.74 1.45 -31.24
CA MET A 1 -6.05 0.94 -29.88
C MET A 1 -6.79 2.05 -29.16
N SER A 2 -8.11 1.92 -29.05
CA SER A 2 -8.97 2.93 -28.42
C SER A 2 -8.70 2.90 -26.92
N VAL A 3 -8.12 3.97 -26.36
CA VAL A 3 -8.05 4.17 -24.92
C VAL A 3 -9.41 4.72 -24.53
N ASP A 4 -10.24 3.88 -23.91
CA ASP A 4 -11.49 4.34 -23.33
C ASP A 4 -11.16 5.30 -22.18
N THR A 5 -11.48 6.58 -22.38
CA THR A 5 -11.07 7.72 -21.55
C THR A 5 -11.95 7.97 -20.34
N ALA A 6 -13.01 7.19 -20.12
CA ALA A 6 -13.90 7.36 -18.98
C ALA A 6 -13.36 6.62 -17.75
N LEU A 7 -12.94 7.37 -16.73
CA LEU A 7 -12.62 6.80 -15.41
C LEU A 7 -13.87 6.13 -14.83
N ARG A 8 -13.83 4.80 -14.68
CA ARG A 8 -14.88 4.02 -14.02
C ARG A 8 -14.62 3.87 -12.53
N HIS A 9 -15.70 3.75 -11.75
CA HIS A 9 -15.66 3.69 -10.28
C HIS A 9 -16.49 2.52 -9.72
N ASP A 10 -16.96 1.62 -10.58
CA ASP A 10 -17.97 0.59 -10.32
C ASP A 10 -17.40 -0.83 -10.46
N TRP A 11 -16.16 -1.04 -10.00
CA TRP A 11 -15.49 -2.34 -10.04
C TRP A 11 -16.20 -3.39 -9.19
N THR A 12 -16.49 -4.55 -9.76
CA THR A 12 -16.93 -5.71 -8.98
C THR A 12 -15.74 -6.49 -8.42
N VAL A 13 -16.00 -7.36 -7.43
CA VAL A 13 -14.97 -8.22 -6.85
C VAL A 13 -14.37 -9.15 -7.90
N GLU A 14 -15.21 -9.71 -8.78
CA GLU A 14 -14.82 -10.65 -9.82
C GLU A 14 -13.88 -10.00 -10.84
N GLU A 15 -14.17 -8.75 -11.24
CA GLU A 15 -13.31 -7.99 -12.14
C GLU A 15 -11.93 -7.72 -11.52
N VAL A 16 -11.88 -7.44 -10.22
CA VAL A 16 -10.61 -7.24 -9.50
C VAL A 16 -9.84 -8.55 -9.41
N LEU A 17 -10.51 -9.65 -9.06
CA LEU A 17 -9.89 -10.98 -8.97
C LEU A 17 -9.29 -11.43 -10.31
N ALA A 18 -9.89 -11.07 -11.43
CA ALA A 18 -9.35 -11.37 -12.76
C ALA A 18 -7.94 -10.77 -12.98
N PHE A 19 -7.59 -9.65 -12.33
CA PHE A 19 -6.22 -9.13 -12.36
C PHE A 19 -5.24 -9.99 -11.54
N PHE A 20 -5.67 -10.51 -10.40
CA PHE A 20 -4.85 -11.40 -9.57
C PHE A 20 -4.56 -12.73 -10.27
N ASP A 21 -5.49 -13.19 -11.12
CA ASP A 21 -5.34 -14.41 -11.91
C ASP A 21 -4.57 -14.23 -13.23
N MET A 22 -4.24 -12.99 -13.60
CA MET A 22 -3.52 -12.68 -14.84
C MET A 22 -2.07 -13.18 -14.80
N PRO A 23 -1.48 -13.62 -15.93
CA PRO A 23 -0.05 -13.89 -16.00
C PRO A 23 0.75 -12.67 -15.52
N PHE A 24 1.65 -12.90 -14.57
CA PHE A 24 2.30 -11.82 -13.82
C PHE A 24 2.98 -10.75 -14.71
N LEU A 25 3.63 -11.17 -15.80
CA LEU A 25 4.32 -10.24 -16.70
C LEU A 25 3.36 -9.41 -17.56
N ASP A 26 2.19 -9.96 -17.91
CA ASP A 26 1.15 -9.23 -18.64
C ASP A 26 0.51 -8.17 -17.72
N LEU A 27 0.24 -8.54 -16.46
CA LEU A 27 -0.24 -7.62 -15.43
C LEU A 27 0.73 -6.46 -15.21
N LEU A 28 2.03 -6.74 -15.08
CA LEU A 28 3.05 -5.71 -14.93
C LEU A 28 3.12 -4.77 -16.13
N PHE A 29 2.98 -5.30 -17.35
CA PHE A 29 3.01 -4.48 -18.56
C PHE A 29 1.80 -3.53 -18.61
N GLU A 30 0.58 -4.02 -18.34
CA GLU A 30 -0.62 -3.19 -18.28
C GLU A 30 -0.57 -2.14 -17.15
N ALA A 31 0.00 -2.50 -15.99
CA ALA A 31 0.24 -1.56 -14.90
C ALA A 31 1.19 -0.43 -15.32
N GLN A 32 2.30 -0.75 -16.02
CA GLN A 32 3.23 0.25 -16.52
C GLN A 32 2.58 1.17 -17.57
N ARG A 33 1.75 0.61 -18.47
CA ARG A 33 1.00 1.40 -19.46
C ARG A 33 0.06 2.38 -18.79
N THR A 34 -0.72 1.92 -17.82
CA THR A 34 -1.65 2.75 -17.04
C THR A 34 -0.89 3.83 -16.28
N HIS A 35 0.22 3.49 -15.63
CA HIS A 35 1.04 4.44 -14.88
C HIS A 35 1.60 5.55 -15.78
N ARG A 36 2.14 5.20 -16.95
CA ARG A 36 2.68 6.19 -17.92
C ARG A 36 1.60 7.08 -18.55
N ALA A 37 0.36 6.61 -18.62
CA ALA A 37 -0.75 7.41 -19.16
C ALA A 37 -1.23 8.51 -18.18
N HIS A 38 -1.05 8.31 -16.87
CA HIS A 38 -1.63 9.18 -15.85
C HIS A 38 -0.60 9.88 -14.94
N HIS A 39 0.66 9.46 -14.96
CA HIS A 39 1.73 10.04 -14.14
C HIS A 39 2.92 10.49 -14.98
N PRO A 40 3.64 11.55 -14.55
CA PRO A 40 4.89 11.94 -15.19
C PRO A 40 5.90 10.80 -15.20
N ALA A 41 6.43 10.46 -16.38
CA ALA A 41 7.42 9.42 -16.50
C ALA A 41 8.68 9.74 -15.70
N ASN A 42 9.24 8.72 -15.02
CA ASN A 42 10.49 8.80 -14.26
C ASN A 42 10.48 9.83 -13.13
N GLN A 43 9.30 10.11 -12.55
CA GLN A 43 9.17 10.94 -11.35
C GLN A 43 8.61 10.11 -10.19
N VAL A 44 9.07 10.39 -8.98
CA VAL A 44 8.64 9.73 -7.74
C VAL A 44 8.36 10.81 -6.70
N GLN A 45 7.25 10.66 -5.97
CA GLN A 45 6.94 11.54 -4.85
C GLN A 45 7.80 11.15 -3.63
N MET A 46 8.43 12.14 -2.99
CA MET A 46 9.17 11.95 -1.76
C MET A 46 8.32 12.35 -0.54
N ALA A 47 8.33 11.52 0.50
CA ALA A 47 7.68 11.80 1.78
C ALA A 47 8.59 11.41 2.94
N GLN A 48 8.56 12.21 4.02
CA GLN A 48 9.25 11.91 5.27
C GLN A 48 8.20 11.85 6.39
N LEU A 49 8.32 10.82 7.23
CA LEU A 49 7.49 10.66 8.42
C LEU A 49 8.36 10.49 9.67
N LEU A 50 7.78 10.85 10.81
CA LEU A 50 8.34 10.64 12.14
C LEU A 50 7.23 10.08 13.04
N SER A 51 7.58 9.10 13.85
CA SER A 51 6.70 8.60 14.91
C SER A 51 6.80 9.51 16.12
N ILE A 52 5.81 10.40 16.33
CA ILE A 52 5.79 11.35 17.46
C ILE A 52 5.72 10.65 18.83
N LYS A 53 5.20 9.41 18.86
CA LYS A 53 5.22 8.50 20.00
C LYS A 53 5.29 7.07 19.48
N THR A 54 6.33 6.35 19.87
CA THR A 54 6.56 4.97 19.43
C THR A 54 6.20 3.96 20.52
N GLY A 55 5.52 2.88 20.12
CA GLY A 55 5.23 1.74 21.00
C GLY A 55 4.10 1.99 22.01
N GLY A 56 3.76 0.93 22.75
CA GLY A 56 2.68 0.97 23.74
C GLY A 56 1.29 1.20 23.12
N CYS A 57 1.07 0.77 21.88
CA CYS A 57 -0.23 0.84 21.22
C CYS A 57 -1.20 -0.19 21.83
N ALA A 58 -2.45 0.21 22.07
CA ALA A 58 -3.46 -0.66 22.69
C ALA A 58 -4.02 -1.72 21.71
N GLU A 59 -3.96 -1.42 20.42
CA GLU A 59 -4.45 -2.30 19.35
C GLU A 59 -3.59 -3.56 19.21
N ASP A 60 -4.16 -4.60 18.59
CA ASP A 60 -3.55 -5.92 18.41
C ASP A 60 -3.34 -6.29 16.95
N CYS A 61 -2.97 -5.31 16.15
CA CYS A 61 -2.57 -5.56 14.77
C CYS A 61 -1.43 -6.59 14.74
N ALA A 62 -1.71 -7.78 14.22
CA ALA A 62 -0.81 -8.95 14.28
C ALA A 62 0.57 -8.73 13.62
N TYR A 63 0.68 -7.71 12.78
CA TYR A 63 1.92 -7.35 12.08
C TYR A 63 2.63 -6.12 12.67
N CYS A 64 1.96 -5.37 13.56
CA CYS A 64 2.47 -4.06 13.99
C CYS A 64 3.41 -4.23 15.18
N PRO A 65 4.69 -3.81 15.08
CA PRO A 65 5.63 -3.94 16.20
C PRO A 65 5.30 -3.01 17.37
N GLN A 66 4.36 -2.08 17.21
CA GLN A 66 3.99 -1.11 18.23
C GLN A 66 2.94 -1.62 19.22
N SER A 67 2.28 -2.75 18.93
CA SER A 67 1.28 -3.32 19.82
C SER A 67 1.90 -3.69 21.16
N ALA A 68 1.30 -3.20 22.25
CA ALA A 68 1.70 -3.57 23.61
C ALA A 68 1.47 -5.06 23.89
N LYS A 69 0.56 -5.71 23.15
CA LYS A 69 0.27 -7.15 23.31
C LYS A 69 1.43 -8.04 22.85
N TYR A 70 2.28 -7.54 21.93
CA TYR A 70 3.42 -8.26 21.36
C TYR A 70 4.78 -7.62 21.72
N ALA A 71 4.82 -6.80 22.77
CA ALA A 71 6.01 -6.03 23.14
C ALA A 71 7.17 -6.94 23.59
N ALA A 72 6.86 -8.11 24.16
CA ALA A 72 7.87 -9.06 24.62
C ALA A 72 8.60 -9.74 23.45
N GLU A 73 7.87 -10.08 22.38
CA GLU A 73 8.40 -10.71 21.16
C GLU A 73 9.17 -9.72 20.29
N THR A 74 8.64 -8.51 20.16
CA THR A 74 9.21 -7.46 19.31
C THR A 74 10.36 -6.72 19.98
N GLY A 75 10.42 -6.73 21.31
CA GLY A 75 11.40 -5.99 22.11
C GLY A 75 11.25 -4.47 22.03
N LEU A 76 10.16 -3.96 21.42
CA LEU A 76 9.95 -2.54 21.23
C LEU A 76 9.51 -1.88 22.54
N LYS A 77 10.30 -0.91 23.01
CA LYS A 77 9.99 -0.14 24.23
C LYS A 77 9.07 1.02 23.91
N ALA A 78 8.11 1.27 24.78
CA ALA A 78 7.26 2.46 24.68
C ALA A 78 8.06 3.72 25.01
N GLU A 79 7.98 4.69 24.11
CA GLU A 79 8.61 6.00 24.25
C GLU A 79 7.57 7.04 24.69
N LYS A 80 8.05 8.12 25.30
CA LYS A 80 7.21 9.29 25.59
C LYS A 80 6.92 10.05 24.30
N LEU A 81 5.84 10.83 24.33
CA LEU A 81 5.59 11.82 23.28
C LEU A 81 6.78 12.78 23.20
N MET A 82 7.30 12.98 21.99
CA MET A 82 8.41 13.90 21.71
C MET A 82 8.02 15.36 21.93
#